data_AF-A0A820EW94-F1
#
_entry.id   AF-A0A820EW94-F1
#
_cell.length_a   1.000
_cell.length_b   1.000
_cell.length_c   1.000
_cell.angle_alpha   90.00
_cell.angle_beta   90.00
_cell.angle_gamma   90.00
#
_symmetry.space_group_name_H-M   'P 1'
#
loop_
_entity.id
_entity.type
_entity.pdbx_description
1 polymer ?
#
loop_
_entity_poly.entity_id
_entity_poly.type
_entity_poly.pdbx_seq_one_letter_code
_entity_poly.pdbx_strand_id
1 'polypeptide(L)'
;GLEDWGEYCGCSGGKGGQCPNSPPHIICCLDTCSQELKLDLGIVMDSSGSVGSSNFQLQLTFVRDLLSKVNVGENKTHVGIINYSTNVQTLTNLNKEYELRQKIQQVNKANFIGGSTNTAGALQQANTVFSTANGLRPEGEGAQPLIFLITDGQSDDQTATINAAAVLKDSSIHIVTVGIGNSLDLVELTAACTPPAYENYFPMSNYAALDQKIAQFTSKVCSEPAPIPENTTVTGECGKDKYKFLKIKIIKVGNKFMIKIKLFNGKVKIFFSFKSRNPKDPADFLTYKPKRSTATKNAPVVDDESELVLDKPNADVEFVYLGVKGVEDDNQFEVNFDDCANVFCKSSASTMTISMVLISICIALFSL
;
A
#
# COMPACT_ATOMS: atom_id res chain seq x y z
N GLY A 1 -13.94 -13.18 -18.35
CA GLY A 1 -12.88 -12.89 -19.32
C GLY A 1 -12.16 -11.65 -18.85
N LEU A 2 -10.85 -11.77 -18.59
CA LEU A 2 -9.97 -10.73 -18.04
C LEU A 2 -9.12 -10.12 -19.17
N GLU A 3 -9.77 -9.62 -20.21
CA GLU A 3 -9.11 -8.94 -21.32
C GLU A 3 -9.77 -7.57 -21.46
N ASP A 4 -9.09 -6.54 -20.94
CA ASP A 4 -9.17 -5.09 -21.28
C ASP A 4 -8.65 -4.20 -20.12
N TRP A 5 -7.45 -4.51 -19.61
CA TRP A 5 -6.68 -3.60 -18.74
C TRP A 5 -5.52 -2.93 -19.48
N GLY A 6 -5.59 -2.86 -20.80
CA GLY A 6 -4.70 -2.07 -21.63
C GLY A 6 -5.44 -0.85 -22.17
N GLU A 7 -4.82 0.32 -22.02
CA GLU A 7 -5.20 1.64 -22.56
C GLU A 7 -6.02 2.55 -21.63
N TYR A 8 -5.74 3.87 -21.76
CA TYR A 8 -6.40 5.05 -21.17
C TYR A 8 -5.81 5.67 -19.89
N CYS A 9 -4.62 6.27 -20.02
CA CYS A 9 -4.22 7.45 -19.23
C CYS A 9 -4.20 8.70 -20.15
N GLY A 10 -5.29 9.47 -20.15
CA GLY A 10 -5.37 10.76 -20.83
C GLY A 10 -5.21 11.91 -19.84
N CYS A 11 -4.01 12.49 -19.75
CA CYS A 11 -3.78 13.78 -19.11
C CYS A 11 -3.75 14.88 -20.18
N SER A 12 -4.87 15.58 -20.37
CA SER A 12 -4.92 16.79 -21.19
C SER A 12 -5.22 18.01 -20.31
N GLY A 13 -4.30 18.97 -20.27
CA GLY A 13 -4.54 20.32 -19.75
C GLY A 13 -3.58 20.74 -18.64
N GLY A 14 -2.43 21.30 -19.02
CA GLY A 14 -1.52 21.93 -18.09
C GLY A 14 -2.12 23.21 -17.48
N LYS A 15 -2.17 23.26 -16.15
CA LYS A 15 -1.73 24.37 -15.29
C LYS A 15 -1.94 23.94 -13.84
N GLY A 16 -0.83 23.87 -13.09
CA GLY A 16 -0.84 23.52 -11.68
C GLY A 16 -1.64 24.51 -10.84
N GLY A 17 -2.52 23.98 -10.01
CA GLY A 17 -3.14 24.68 -8.88
C GLY A 17 -3.08 23.77 -7.67
N GLN A 18 -2.63 24.31 -6.53
CA GLN A 18 -2.67 23.64 -5.23
C GLN A 18 -4.10 23.66 -4.69
N CYS A 19 -4.54 22.56 -4.07
CA CYS A 19 -5.76 22.54 -3.26
C CYS A 19 -5.43 23.03 -1.84
N PRO A 20 -6.01 24.15 -1.35
CA PRO A 20 -5.82 24.59 0.02
C PRO A 20 -6.84 23.89 0.94
N ASN A 21 -6.36 23.29 2.03
CA ASN A 21 -7.10 22.76 3.19
C ASN A 21 -7.87 21.42 3.01
N SER A 22 -7.16 20.30 2.76
CA SER A 22 -7.77 18.95 2.74
C SER A 22 -7.14 17.98 3.77
N PRO A 23 -7.93 17.06 4.40
CA PRO A 23 -7.46 16.08 5.40
C PRO A 23 -6.49 14.99 4.84
N PRO A 24 -5.72 14.30 5.70
CA PRO A 24 -4.45 13.62 5.36
C PRO A 24 -4.52 12.30 4.54
N HIS A 25 -5.63 11.96 3.87
CA HIS A 25 -5.82 10.64 3.24
C HIS A 25 -6.18 10.72 1.74
N ILE A 26 -5.40 11.47 0.94
CA ILE A 26 -5.57 11.57 -0.52
C ILE A 26 -4.40 10.88 -1.24
N ILE A 27 -4.70 9.91 -2.10
CA ILE A 27 -3.74 9.26 -3.02
C ILE A 27 -4.36 9.33 -4.44
N CYS A 28 -3.60 9.85 -5.41
CA CYS A 28 -4.01 10.05 -6.82
C CYS A 28 -3.29 9.07 -7.79
N CYS A 29 -3.87 8.87 -8.98
CA CYS A 29 -3.30 8.07 -10.08
C CYS A 29 -2.14 8.79 -10.78
N LEU A 30 -0.92 8.24 -10.84
CA LEU A 30 0.16 8.93 -11.57
C LEU A 30 1.23 8.06 -12.24
N ASP A 31 1.83 8.68 -13.27
CA ASP A 31 3.06 8.31 -13.97
C ASP A 31 4.34 8.89 -13.28
N THR A 32 4.18 9.65 -12.19
CA THR A 32 5.22 10.17 -11.27
C THR A 32 4.58 10.40 -9.90
N CYS A 33 5.26 10.17 -8.76
CA CYS A 33 4.62 10.32 -7.43
C CYS A 33 3.93 11.69 -7.30
N SER A 34 2.65 11.74 -6.89
CA SER A 34 1.94 13.02 -6.75
C SER A 34 2.63 13.82 -5.69
N GLN A 35 2.47 15.13 -5.79
CA GLN A 35 2.93 16.07 -4.77
C GLN A 35 2.39 15.71 -3.37
N GLU A 36 1.27 14.99 -3.30
CA GLU A 36 0.53 14.62 -2.09
C GLU A 36 0.77 13.16 -1.64
N LEU A 37 1.47 12.34 -2.43
CA LEU A 37 1.75 10.95 -2.05
C LEU A 37 2.71 10.91 -0.85
N LYS A 38 2.26 10.28 0.22
CA LYS A 38 3.08 9.87 1.34
C LYS A 38 3.54 8.44 1.14
N LEU A 39 4.84 8.21 1.34
CA LEU A 39 5.46 6.89 1.18
C LEU A 39 6.62 6.71 2.16
N ASP A 40 6.74 5.55 2.77
CA ASP A 40 7.92 5.16 3.54
C ASP A 40 8.74 4.14 2.72
N LEU A 41 9.76 4.61 2.02
CA LEU A 41 10.55 3.83 1.07
C LEU A 41 11.85 3.32 1.69
N GLY A 42 12.02 2.00 1.71
CA GLY A 42 13.25 1.31 2.08
C GLY A 42 13.99 0.85 0.84
N ILE A 43 15.29 1.11 0.77
CA ILE A 43 16.17 0.58 -0.29
C ILE A 43 17.24 -0.28 0.38
N VAL A 44 17.25 -1.56 0.05
CA VAL A 44 18.18 -2.56 0.60
C VAL A 44 19.10 -3.02 -0.53
N MET A 45 20.37 -2.63 -0.43
CA MET A 45 21.37 -2.75 -1.48
C MET A 45 22.38 -3.85 -1.14
N ASP A 46 22.46 -4.87 -2.00
CA ASP A 46 23.52 -5.87 -1.92
C ASP A 46 24.86 -5.29 -2.43
N SER A 47 25.89 -5.44 -1.60
CA SER A 47 27.29 -5.08 -1.86
C SER A 47 28.24 -6.26 -1.63
N SER A 48 27.71 -7.49 -1.71
CA SER A 48 28.45 -8.74 -1.60
C SER A 48 29.52 -8.90 -2.68
N GLY A 49 30.39 -9.90 -2.50
CA GLY A 49 31.49 -10.17 -3.41
C GLY A 49 31.04 -10.52 -4.83
N SER A 50 29.86 -11.13 -5.00
CA SER A 50 29.30 -11.47 -6.32
C SER A 50 28.94 -10.24 -7.15
N VAL A 51 28.45 -9.18 -6.49
CA VAL A 51 28.14 -7.90 -7.12
C VAL A 51 29.39 -7.32 -7.78
N GLY A 52 30.47 -7.20 -7.01
CA GLY A 52 31.69 -6.54 -7.45
C GLY A 52 31.55 -5.01 -7.55
N SER A 53 32.69 -4.31 -7.44
CA SER A 53 32.71 -2.84 -7.30
C SER A 53 32.09 -2.08 -8.48
N SER A 54 32.22 -2.61 -9.71
CA SER A 54 31.70 -1.96 -10.92
C SER A 54 30.18 -2.01 -10.98
N ASN A 55 29.57 -3.17 -10.69
CA ASN A 55 28.12 -3.29 -10.63
C ASN A 55 27.53 -2.55 -9.44
N PHE A 56 28.24 -2.51 -8.31
CA PHE A 56 27.81 -1.71 -7.16
C PHE A 56 27.70 -0.22 -7.52
N GLN A 57 28.60 0.33 -8.35
CA GLN A 57 28.46 1.71 -8.84
C GLN A 57 27.24 1.93 -9.75
N LEU A 58 26.87 0.92 -10.55
CA LEU A 58 25.63 0.96 -11.32
C LEU A 58 24.41 0.94 -10.38
N GLN A 59 24.44 0.12 -9.32
CA GLN A 59 23.40 0.08 -8.30
C GLN A 59 23.25 1.44 -7.58
N LEU A 60 24.35 2.09 -7.20
CA LEU A 60 24.32 3.43 -6.61
C LEU A 60 23.73 4.48 -7.57
N THR A 61 24.07 4.37 -8.87
CA THR A 61 23.52 5.26 -9.91
C THR A 61 22.01 5.07 -10.03
N PHE A 62 21.57 3.82 -10.15
CA PHE A 62 20.16 3.45 -10.17
C PHE A 62 19.41 4.01 -8.95
N VAL A 63 19.96 3.85 -7.73
CA VAL A 63 19.31 4.35 -6.51
C VAL A 63 19.20 5.87 -6.50
N ARG A 64 20.24 6.61 -6.95
CA ARG A 64 20.17 8.07 -7.08
C ARG A 64 19.10 8.49 -8.09
N ASP A 65 19.02 7.79 -9.21
CA ASP A 65 18.05 8.09 -10.26
C ASP A 65 16.62 7.79 -9.78
N LEU A 66 16.40 6.69 -9.08
CA LEU A 66 15.10 6.38 -8.45
C LEU A 66 14.72 7.46 -7.42
N LEU A 67 15.66 7.87 -6.56
CA LEU A 67 15.42 8.94 -5.59
C LEU A 67 15.09 10.28 -6.24
N SER A 68 15.66 10.56 -7.42
CA SER A 68 15.33 11.78 -8.18
C SER A 68 13.89 11.79 -8.74
N LYS A 69 13.25 10.62 -8.83
CA LYS A 69 11.87 10.46 -9.31
C LYS A 69 10.84 10.42 -8.20
N VAL A 70 11.25 10.18 -6.96
CA VAL A 70 10.35 10.20 -5.81
C VAL A 70 10.38 11.57 -5.12
N ASN A 71 9.24 11.97 -4.56
CA ASN A 71 9.08 13.27 -3.91
C ASN A 71 9.56 13.18 -2.45
N VAL A 72 10.87 13.17 -2.23
CA VAL A 72 11.49 13.11 -0.89
C VAL A 72 11.08 14.33 -0.06
N GLY A 73 10.66 14.09 1.19
CA GLY A 73 10.26 15.17 2.09
C GLY A 73 9.58 14.67 3.36
N GLU A 74 9.58 15.51 4.40
CA GLU A 74 9.01 15.21 5.73
C GLU A 74 7.51 14.92 5.67
N ASN A 75 6.76 15.67 4.86
CA ASN A 75 5.33 15.43 4.66
C ASN A 75 5.03 14.61 3.40
N LYS A 76 6.06 13.97 2.82
CA LYS A 76 6.02 13.32 1.50
C LYS A 76 6.62 11.91 1.59
N THR A 77 7.68 11.62 0.84
CA THR A 77 8.39 10.34 0.90
C THR A 77 9.51 10.37 1.95
N HIS A 78 9.41 9.52 2.97
CA HIS A 78 10.52 9.18 3.86
C HIS A 78 11.35 8.07 3.21
N VAL A 79 12.67 8.12 3.38
CA VAL A 79 13.57 7.15 2.73
C VAL A 79 14.53 6.54 3.74
N GLY A 80 14.54 5.22 3.87
CA GLY A 80 15.55 4.46 4.61
C GLY A 80 16.46 3.73 3.64
N ILE A 81 17.77 3.68 3.91
CA ILE A 81 18.74 3.03 3.00
C ILE A 81 19.65 2.11 3.80
N ILE A 82 19.73 0.86 3.37
CA ILE A 82 20.55 -0.19 3.95
C ILE A 82 21.51 -0.69 2.87
N ASN A 83 22.78 -0.80 3.22
CA ASN A 83 23.82 -1.44 2.41
C ASN A 83 24.29 -2.69 3.16
N TYR A 84 24.40 -3.84 2.49
CA TYR A 84 24.78 -5.07 3.16
C TYR A 84 25.73 -5.94 2.33
N SER A 85 26.49 -6.78 3.02
CA SER A 85 27.19 -7.94 2.47
C SER A 85 27.18 -9.02 3.56
N THR A 86 28.34 -9.40 4.12
CA THR A 86 28.43 -10.16 5.38
C THR A 86 27.86 -9.36 6.55
N ASN A 87 28.19 -8.07 6.60
CA ASN A 87 27.69 -7.13 7.60
C ASN A 87 26.61 -6.23 7.02
N VAL A 88 25.72 -5.75 7.87
CA VAL A 88 24.61 -4.87 7.49
C VAL A 88 24.86 -3.46 8.02
N GLN A 89 24.75 -2.46 7.15
CA GLN A 89 24.92 -1.06 7.49
C GLN A 89 23.67 -0.27 7.14
N THR A 90 23.08 0.40 8.12
CA THR A 90 22.06 1.43 7.85
C THR A 90 22.76 2.75 7.51
N LEU A 91 22.57 3.23 6.28
CA LEU A 91 23.13 4.51 5.83
C LEU A 91 22.28 5.69 6.30
N THR A 92 20.96 5.50 6.36
CA THR A 92 20.01 6.51 6.86
C THR A 92 18.67 5.87 7.23
N ASN A 93 18.01 6.41 8.27
CA ASN A 93 16.66 6.02 8.71
C ASN A 93 15.58 6.86 8.02
N LEU A 94 14.32 6.45 8.15
CA LEU A 94 13.17 7.15 7.55
C LEU A 94 13.02 8.59 8.07
N ASN A 95 13.33 8.83 9.36
CA ASN A 95 13.26 10.15 10.00
C ASN A 95 14.54 11.01 9.91
N LYS A 96 15.46 10.68 9.00
CA LYS A 96 16.70 11.44 8.79
C LYS A 96 16.71 12.04 7.40
N GLU A 97 17.30 13.22 7.25
CA GLU A 97 17.49 13.92 5.96
C GLU A 97 16.24 13.98 5.06
N TYR A 98 15.33 14.94 5.28
CA TYR A 98 14.15 15.07 4.42
C TYR A 98 14.40 15.75 3.06
N GLU A 99 15.66 16.08 2.76
CA GLU A 99 16.06 16.70 1.50
C GLU A 99 16.71 15.70 0.56
N LEU A 100 16.24 15.65 -0.70
CA LEU A 100 16.78 14.76 -1.74
C LEU A 100 18.31 14.85 -1.84
N ARG A 101 18.85 16.07 -1.81
CA ARG A 101 20.31 16.29 -1.90
C ARG A 101 21.06 15.61 -0.75
N GLN A 102 20.51 15.64 0.46
CA GLN A 102 21.11 15.01 1.63
C GLN A 102 20.98 13.48 1.57
N LYS A 103 19.85 12.95 1.07
CA LYS A 103 19.72 11.50 0.80
C LYS A 103 20.71 10.99 -0.24
N ILE A 104 20.89 11.72 -1.34
CA ILE A 104 21.92 11.41 -2.34
C ILE A 104 23.32 11.42 -1.72
N GLN A 105 23.61 12.32 -0.77
CA GLN A 105 24.88 12.31 -0.05
C GLN A 105 25.07 11.04 0.79
N GLN A 106 24.01 10.51 1.42
CA GLN A 106 24.12 9.24 2.15
C GLN A 106 24.36 8.06 1.20
N VAL A 107 23.71 8.04 0.02
CA VAL A 107 24.00 7.05 -1.04
C VAL A 107 25.45 7.14 -1.50
N ASN A 108 25.97 8.35 -1.73
CA ASN A 108 27.36 8.54 -2.16
C ASN A 108 28.42 8.14 -1.11
N LYS A 109 28.03 7.99 0.17
CA LYS A 109 28.92 7.48 1.23
C LYS A 109 28.93 5.96 1.32
N ALA A 110 28.03 5.28 0.60
CA ALA A 110 27.99 3.83 0.55
C ALA A 110 29.27 3.31 -0.11
N ASN A 111 29.99 2.45 0.59
CA ASN A 111 31.19 1.80 0.05
C ASN A 111 30.86 0.37 -0.35
N PHE A 112 31.52 -0.13 -1.40
CA PHE A 112 31.52 -1.54 -1.71
C PHE A 112 32.21 -2.31 -0.57
N ILE A 113 31.50 -3.24 0.05
CA ILE A 113 32.00 -3.99 1.20
C ILE A 113 32.67 -5.30 0.74
N GLY A 114 32.03 -6.02 -0.18
CA GLY A 114 32.41 -7.38 -0.55
C GLY A 114 32.11 -8.38 0.56
N GLY A 115 32.37 -9.66 0.30
CA GLY A 115 32.10 -10.76 1.23
C GLY A 115 30.88 -11.58 0.84
N SER A 116 30.20 -12.14 1.84
CA SER A 116 29.02 -12.98 1.71
C SER A 116 27.73 -12.17 1.52
N THR A 117 26.57 -12.83 1.44
CA THR A 117 25.29 -12.21 1.07
C THR A 117 24.27 -12.42 2.20
N ASN A 118 24.41 -11.68 3.30
CA ASN A 118 23.54 -11.78 4.49
C ASN A 118 22.20 -11.06 4.31
N THR A 119 21.39 -11.54 3.36
CA THR A 119 20.08 -10.96 3.03
C THR A 119 19.10 -11.04 4.21
N ALA A 120 19.15 -12.13 5.00
CA ALA A 120 18.34 -12.28 6.21
C ALA A 120 18.60 -11.15 7.21
N GLY A 121 19.87 -10.87 7.50
CA GLY A 121 20.25 -9.75 8.37
C GLY A 121 19.84 -8.40 7.81
N ALA A 122 19.93 -8.22 6.49
CA ALA A 122 19.50 -6.98 5.83
C ALA A 122 18.00 -6.72 6.00
N LEU A 123 17.16 -7.75 5.88
CA LEU A 123 15.71 -7.66 6.10
C LEU A 123 15.36 -7.48 7.59
N GLN A 124 16.09 -8.11 8.51
CA GLN A 124 15.95 -7.85 9.95
C GLN A 124 16.30 -6.40 10.30
N GLN A 125 17.35 -5.85 9.70
CA GLN A 125 17.69 -4.45 9.85
C GLN A 125 16.63 -3.53 9.21
N ALA A 126 16.05 -3.92 8.07
CA ALA A 126 14.94 -3.19 7.46
C ALA A 126 13.74 -3.13 8.41
N ASN A 127 13.44 -4.19 9.16
CA ASN A 127 12.39 -4.18 10.18
C ASN A 127 12.69 -3.16 11.30
N THR A 128 13.96 -2.96 11.64
CA THR A 128 14.37 -1.93 12.60
C THR A 128 14.22 -0.52 12.02
N VAL A 129 14.61 -0.31 10.76
CA VAL A 129 14.45 0.97 10.04
C VAL A 129 12.96 1.33 9.90
N PHE A 130 12.11 0.35 9.65
CA PHE A 130 10.65 0.47 9.60
C PHE A 130 10.04 0.34 11.00
N SER A 131 10.53 1.15 11.94
CA SER A 131 9.91 1.32 13.25
C SER A 131 9.49 2.76 13.46
N THR A 132 8.50 2.99 14.32
CA THR A 132 8.02 4.34 14.67
C THR A 132 9.16 5.21 15.22
N ALA A 133 10.06 4.63 16.01
CA ALA A 133 11.26 5.30 16.53
C ALA A 133 12.21 5.78 15.41
N ASN A 134 12.20 5.10 14.26
CA ASN A 134 13.04 5.42 13.11
C ASN A 134 12.29 6.14 11.97
N GLY A 135 11.03 6.52 12.18
CA GLY A 135 10.26 7.36 11.25
C GLY A 135 9.24 6.66 10.38
N LEU A 136 8.94 5.38 10.64
CA LEU A 136 7.78 4.73 10.05
C LEU A 136 6.51 5.44 10.53
N ARG A 137 5.68 5.88 9.58
CA ARG A 137 4.41 6.52 9.91
C ARG A 137 3.37 5.47 10.31
N PRO A 138 2.52 5.76 11.31
CA PRO A 138 1.42 4.88 11.69
C PRO A 138 0.52 4.53 10.51
N GLU A 139 0.00 3.30 10.54
CA GLU A 139 -1.05 2.88 9.62
C GLU A 139 -2.24 3.85 9.73
N GLY A 140 -2.80 4.23 8.59
CA GLY A 140 -3.82 5.27 8.53
C GLY A 140 -3.28 6.62 8.06
N GLU A 141 -2.03 7.04 8.32
CA GLU A 141 -1.50 8.36 7.89
C GLU A 141 -1.32 8.54 6.36
N GLY A 142 -1.76 7.57 5.57
CA GLY A 142 -1.74 7.59 4.11
C GLY A 142 -0.38 7.25 3.51
N ALA A 143 0.59 6.84 4.33
CA ALA A 143 1.92 6.43 3.89
C ALA A 143 2.00 4.92 3.69
N GLN A 144 2.31 4.46 2.47
CA GLN A 144 2.62 3.05 2.25
C GLN A 144 4.07 2.75 2.63
N PRO A 145 4.36 1.79 3.52
CA PRO A 145 5.70 1.26 3.69
C PRO A 145 6.06 0.28 2.58
N LEU A 146 7.14 0.55 1.84
CA LEU A 146 7.60 -0.28 0.74
C LEU A 146 9.12 -0.47 0.80
N ILE A 147 9.60 -1.70 0.63
CA ILE A 147 11.02 -2.06 0.54
C ILE A 147 11.34 -2.52 -0.89
N PHE A 148 12.39 -1.96 -1.48
CA PHE A 148 13.08 -2.50 -2.64
C PHE A 148 14.34 -3.24 -2.18
N LEU A 149 14.36 -4.57 -2.33
CA LEU A 149 15.53 -5.42 -2.11
C LEU A 149 16.23 -5.69 -3.45
N ILE A 150 17.48 -5.27 -3.59
CA ILE A 150 18.29 -5.45 -4.81
C ILE A 150 19.43 -6.42 -4.49
N THR A 151 19.48 -7.56 -5.18
CA THR A 151 20.47 -8.63 -4.91
C THR A 151 20.83 -9.38 -6.20
N ASP A 152 22.06 -9.89 -6.29
CA ASP A 152 22.53 -10.71 -7.42
C ASP A 152 22.95 -12.15 -7.07
N GLY A 153 22.93 -12.47 -5.77
CA GLY A 153 23.37 -13.75 -5.25
C GLY A 153 22.28 -14.48 -4.47
N GLN A 154 22.55 -15.76 -4.22
CA GLN A 154 21.86 -16.55 -3.20
C GLN A 154 22.29 -16.04 -1.83
N SER A 155 21.35 -15.90 -0.90
CA SER A 155 21.74 -15.50 0.45
C SER A 155 22.49 -16.61 1.19
N ASP A 156 23.19 -16.21 2.25
CA ASP A 156 23.87 -17.13 3.16
C ASP A 156 22.91 -18.13 3.84
N ASP A 157 21.64 -17.75 4.01
CA ASP A 157 20.57 -18.57 4.61
C ASP A 157 19.19 -18.20 4.03
N GLN A 158 18.72 -18.99 3.07
CA GLN A 158 17.45 -18.76 2.37
C GLN A 158 16.25 -18.87 3.31
N THR A 159 16.30 -19.77 4.29
CA THR A 159 15.19 -19.97 5.23
C THR A 159 15.06 -18.78 6.16
N ALA A 160 16.18 -18.29 6.70
CA ALA A 160 16.20 -17.08 7.51
C ALA A 160 15.77 -15.84 6.70
N THR A 161 16.15 -15.75 5.43
CA THR A 161 15.70 -14.67 4.53
C THR A 161 14.18 -14.68 4.35
N ILE A 162 13.59 -15.83 4.06
CA ILE A 162 12.13 -15.98 3.91
C ILE A 162 11.41 -15.62 5.21
N ASN A 163 11.92 -16.07 6.36
CA ASN A 163 11.33 -15.76 7.67
C ASN A 163 11.42 -14.26 8.02
N ALA A 164 12.55 -13.62 7.75
CA ALA A 164 12.72 -12.18 7.95
C ALA A 164 11.77 -11.38 7.05
N ALA A 165 11.61 -11.78 5.79
CA ALA A 165 10.64 -11.19 4.87
C ALA A 165 9.19 -11.37 5.35
N ALA A 166 8.85 -12.53 5.92
CA ALA A 166 7.52 -12.78 6.46
C ALA A 166 7.15 -11.79 7.58
N VAL A 167 8.08 -11.53 8.53
CA VAL A 167 7.86 -10.56 9.63
C VAL A 167 7.53 -9.15 9.11
N LEU A 168 8.25 -8.70 8.09
CA LEU A 168 8.01 -7.40 7.44
C LEU A 168 6.63 -7.37 6.76
N LYS A 169 6.28 -8.42 6.02
CA LYS A 169 4.98 -8.53 5.33
C LYS A 169 3.81 -8.58 6.31
N ASP A 170 3.95 -9.32 7.40
CA ASP A 170 2.95 -9.39 8.48
C ASP A 170 2.71 -8.01 9.11
N SER A 171 3.74 -7.16 9.11
CA SER A 171 3.70 -5.75 9.53
C SER A 171 3.20 -4.78 8.43
N SER A 172 2.56 -5.30 7.38
CA SER A 172 2.01 -4.55 6.25
C SER A 172 3.07 -3.78 5.41
N ILE A 173 4.35 -4.15 5.54
CA ILE A 173 5.43 -3.59 4.74
C ILE A 173 5.50 -4.36 3.42
N HIS A 174 5.32 -3.64 2.32
CA HIS A 174 5.34 -4.24 0.99
C HIS A 174 6.78 -4.47 0.53
N ILE A 175 7.11 -5.66 0.07
CA ILE A 175 8.47 -6.00 -0.38
C ILE A 175 8.46 -6.25 -1.88
N VAL A 176 9.30 -5.52 -2.60
CA VAL A 176 9.66 -5.75 -3.99
C VAL A 176 11.09 -6.29 -4.05
N THR A 177 11.30 -7.41 -4.73
CA THR A 177 12.63 -8.00 -4.92
C THR A 177 13.10 -7.82 -6.35
N VAL A 178 14.35 -7.38 -6.52
CA VAL A 178 15.03 -7.20 -7.80
C VAL A 178 16.21 -8.17 -7.81
N GLY A 179 16.07 -9.26 -8.56
CA GLY A 179 17.10 -10.28 -8.69
C GLY A 179 17.90 -10.05 -9.97
N ILE A 180 19.22 -9.90 -9.87
CA ILE A 180 20.08 -9.55 -11.00
C ILE A 180 21.02 -10.71 -11.34
N GLY A 181 21.11 -11.08 -12.62
CA GLY A 181 22.02 -12.13 -13.09
C GLY A 181 21.40 -13.53 -13.04
N ASN A 182 22.27 -14.55 -13.13
CA ASN A 182 21.86 -15.94 -13.38
C ASN A 182 22.02 -16.86 -12.16
N SER A 183 22.68 -16.40 -11.10
CA SER A 183 23.00 -17.20 -9.90
C SER A 183 22.02 -16.95 -8.76
N LEU A 184 20.74 -16.82 -9.07
CA LEU A 184 19.68 -16.45 -8.13
C LEU A 184 18.94 -17.68 -7.60
N ASP A 185 18.52 -17.64 -6.34
CA ASP A 185 17.51 -18.56 -5.83
C ASP A 185 16.11 -17.97 -6.06
N LEU A 186 15.42 -18.48 -7.08
CA LEU A 186 14.08 -18.00 -7.44
C LEU A 186 13.06 -18.29 -6.34
N VAL A 187 13.19 -19.41 -5.62
CA VAL A 187 12.25 -19.77 -4.56
C VAL A 187 12.39 -18.78 -3.41
N GLU A 188 13.62 -18.46 -3.03
CA GLU A 188 13.92 -17.45 -2.02
C GLU A 188 13.34 -16.08 -2.40
N LEU A 189 13.69 -15.54 -3.58
CA LEU A 189 13.33 -14.17 -3.94
C LEU A 189 11.82 -13.99 -4.18
N THR A 190 11.15 -15.00 -4.72
CA THR A 190 9.70 -14.97 -4.92
C THR A 190 8.94 -15.18 -3.61
N ALA A 191 9.49 -15.94 -2.65
CA ALA A 191 8.93 -16.08 -1.31
C ALA A 191 9.19 -14.85 -0.43
N ALA A 192 10.30 -14.13 -0.64
CA ALA A 192 10.64 -12.92 0.08
C ALA A 192 9.75 -11.72 -0.32
N CYS A 193 9.43 -11.56 -1.60
CA CYS A 193 8.55 -10.47 -2.03
C CYS A 193 7.11 -10.60 -1.50
N THR A 194 6.37 -9.49 -1.52
CA THR A 194 4.93 -9.50 -1.24
C THR A 194 4.19 -10.21 -2.38
N PRO A 195 3.28 -11.16 -2.12
CA PRO A 195 2.51 -11.80 -3.19
C PRO A 195 1.62 -10.78 -3.95
N PRO A 196 1.41 -10.94 -5.27
CA PRO A 196 2.00 -11.93 -6.17
C PRO A 196 3.48 -11.73 -6.48
N ALA A 197 4.21 -12.82 -6.67
CA ALA A 197 5.57 -12.76 -7.21
C ALA A 197 5.63 -12.14 -8.61
N TYR A 198 4.68 -12.41 -9.51
CA TYR A 198 4.73 -11.86 -10.88
C TYR A 198 4.59 -10.31 -10.95
N GLU A 199 4.15 -9.66 -9.87
CA GLU A 199 4.06 -8.19 -9.74
C GLU A 199 5.20 -7.58 -8.91
N ASN A 200 5.83 -8.38 -8.05
CA ASN A 200 6.72 -7.89 -7.00
C ASN A 200 8.12 -8.51 -7.04
N TYR A 201 8.37 -9.45 -7.94
CA TYR A 201 9.70 -9.96 -8.28
C TYR A 201 10.08 -9.49 -9.69
N PHE A 202 11.24 -8.83 -9.79
CA PHE A 202 11.78 -8.30 -11.02
C PHE A 202 13.10 -8.99 -11.37
N PRO A 203 13.08 -9.98 -12.28
CA PRO A 203 14.30 -10.58 -12.79
C PRO A 203 15.00 -9.62 -13.76
N MET A 204 16.31 -9.46 -13.59
CA MET A 204 17.16 -8.59 -14.40
C MET A 204 18.36 -9.38 -14.91
N SER A 205 18.76 -9.17 -16.16
CA SER A 205 19.90 -9.88 -16.74
C SER A 205 21.25 -9.36 -16.22
N ASN A 206 21.34 -8.06 -15.93
CA ASN A 206 22.53 -7.40 -15.39
C ASN A 206 22.17 -6.04 -14.77
N TYR A 207 23.13 -5.43 -14.07
CA TYR A 207 22.97 -4.14 -13.40
C TYR A 207 22.75 -2.97 -14.37
N ALA A 208 23.29 -3.02 -15.58
CA ALA A 208 23.09 -1.96 -16.57
C ALA A 208 21.64 -1.87 -17.08
N ALA A 209 20.85 -2.94 -16.90
CA ALA A 209 19.43 -2.94 -17.25
C ALA A 209 18.54 -2.25 -16.20
N LEU A 210 19.06 -1.92 -15.00
CA LEU A 210 18.30 -1.23 -13.95
C LEU A 210 17.79 0.14 -14.41
N ASP A 211 18.60 0.88 -15.17
CA ASP A 211 18.25 2.21 -15.68
C ASP A 211 17.03 2.16 -16.61
N GLN A 212 16.89 1.08 -17.39
CA GLN A 212 15.74 0.86 -18.28
C GLN A 212 14.44 0.59 -17.51
N LYS A 213 14.54 0.25 -16.22
CA LYS A 213 13.41 -0.07 -15.35
C LYS A 213 13.04 1.06 -14.39
N ILE A 214 13.76 2.18 -14.42
CA ILE A 214 13.47 3.35 -13.56
C ILE A 214 12.00 3.78 -13.65
N ALA A 215 11.44 3.87 -14.86
CA ALA A 215 10.03 4.25 -15.02
C ALA A 215 9.07 3.21 -14.42
N GLN A 216 9.35 1.93 -14.63
CA GLN A 216 8.54 0.83 -14.10
C GLN A 216 8.60 0.80 -12.55
N PHE A 217 9.79 0.95 -11.96
CA PHE A 217 9.94 0.98 -10.52
C PHE A 217 9.37 2.25 -9.90
N THR A 218 9.55 3.40 -10.53
CA THR A 218 8.92 4.65 -10.09
C THR A 218 7.40 4.48 -10.08
N SER A 219 6.82 3.93 -11.16
CA SER A 219 5.38 3.65 -11.21
C SER A 219 4.96 2.73 -10.06
N LYS A 220 5.66 1.60 -9.85
CA LYS A 220 5.39 0.67 -8.75
C LYS A 220 5.46 1.33 -7.37
N VAL A 221 6.49 2.15 -7.13
CA VAL A 221 6.67 2.92 -5.89
C VAL A 221 5.50 3.90 -5.69
N CYS A 222 5.14 4.62 -6.74
CA CYS A 222 4.19 5.72 -6.66
C CYS A 222 2.72 5.29 -6.72
N SER A 223 2.44 4.07 -7.18
CA SER A 223 1.09 3.52 -7.27
C SER A 223 0.75 2.55 -6.15
N GLU A 224 1.67 2.25 -5.22
CA GLU A 224 1.39 1.31 -4.14
C GLU A 224 0.43 1.95 -3.14
N PRO A 225 -0.79 1.42 -2.98
CA PRO A 225 -1.81 2.01 -2.11
C PRO A 225 -1.48 1.75 -0.64
N ALA A 226 -1.56 2.79 0.20
CA ALA A 226 -1.32 2.68 1.64
C ALA A 226 -2.26 1.67 2.32
N PRO A 227 -1.78 0.93 3.34
CA PRO A 227 -2.62 0.03 4.09
C PRO A 227 -3.55 0.85 4.98
N ILE A 228 -4.81 0.43 5.04
CA ILE A 228 -5.82 1.06 5.88
C ILE A 228 -6.10 0.13 7.06
N PRO A 229 -6.01 0.63 8.32
CA PRO A 229 -6.30 -0.18 9.48
C PRO A 229 -7.78 -0.61 9.50
N GLU A 230 -8.08 -1.71 10.20
CA GLU A 230 -9.45 -2.17 10.46
C GLU A 230 -10.26 -1.08 11.22
N ASN A 231 -11.57 -1.00 10.98
CA ASN A 231 -12.48 0.02 11.57
C ASN A 231 -12.12 1.47 11.25
N THR A 232 -11.26 1.69 10.24
CA THR A 232 -10.91 3.04 9.79
C THR A 232 -11.97 3.57 8.85
N THR A 233 -12.33 4.82 9.05
CA THR A 233 -13.23 5.58 8.18
C THR A 233 -12.39 6.45 7.27
N VAL A 234 -12.39 6.15 5.97
CA VAL A 234 -11.64 6.87 4.95
C VAL A 234 -12.58 7.81 4.21
N THR A 235 -12.39 9.11 4.37
CA THR A 235 -13.06 10.11 3.53
C THR A 235 -12.29 10.33 2.24
N GLY A 236 -12.99 10.67 1.17
CA GLY A 236 -12.39 10.90 -0.13
C GLY A 236 -13.21 11.84 -0.99
N GLU A 237 -12.50 12.60 -1.80
CA GLU A 237 -13.06 13.39 -2.89
C GLU A 237 -12.57 12.80 -4.20
N CYS A 238 -13.43 12.75 -5.21
CA CYS A 238 -13.05 12.22 -6.51
C CYS A 238 -13.77 12.99 -7.61
N GLY A 239 -13.01 13.59 -8.52
CA GLY A 239 -13.55 14.25 -9.70
C GLY A 239 -14.09 13.25 -10.74
N LYS A 240 -14.77 13.78 -11.76
CA LYS A 240 -15.40 12.96 -12.79
C LYS A 240 -14.36 12.11 -13.51
N ASP A 241 -14.67 10.83 -13.66
CA ASP A 241 -13.83 9.82 -14.28
C ASP A 241 -12.45 9.60 -13.63
N LYS A 242 -12.21 10.18 -12.44
CA LYS A 242 -11.04 9.89 -11.62
C LYS A 242 -11.33 8.69 -10.71
N TYR A 243 -10.26 8.08 -10.20
CA TYR A 243 -10.33 6.90 -9.34
C TYR A 243 -9.59 7.15 -8.03
N LYS A 244 -10.11 6.58 -6.94
CA LYS A 244 -9.42 6.40 -5.67
C LYS A 244 -9.31 4.92 -5.38
N PHE A 245 -8.10 4.43 -5.11
CA PHE A 245 -7.85 3.02 -4.80
C PHE A 245 -7.51 2.85 -3.32
N LEU A 246 -8.10 1.86 -2.68
CA LEU A 246 -7.91 1.53 -1.26
C LEU A 246 -7.48 0.06 -1.16
N LYS A 247 -6.44 -0.23 -0.37
CA LYS A 247 -5.98 -1.60 -0.08
C LYS A 247 -6.29 -1.91 1.37
N ILE A 248 -7.13 -2.92 1.55
CA ILE A 248 -7.74 -3.26 2.83
C ILE A 248 -7.21 -4.62 3.24
N LYS A 249 -6.59 -4.71 4.41
CA LYS A 249 -6.13 -5.98 4.99
C LYS A 249 -7.32 -6.70 5.62
N ILE A 250 -7.51 -7.98 5.30
CA ILE A 250 -8.68 -8.77 5.76
C ILE A 250 -8.29 -10.01 6.58
N ILE A 251 -7.09 -10.00 7.19
CA ILE A 251 -6.53 -11.18 7.89
C ILE A 251 -7.24 -11.44 9.22
N LYS A 252 -7.75 -10.43 9.93
CA LYS A 252 -8.41 -10.63 11.24
C LYS A 252 -9.94 -10.54 11.20
N VAL A 253 -10.50 -10.18 10.06
CA VAL A 253 -11.93 -10.07 9.87
C VAL A 253 -12.56 -11.47 9.86
N GLY A 254 -13.68 -11.67 10.57
CA GLY A 254 -14.43 -12.91 10.54
C GLY A 254 -14.93 -13.32 9.14
N ASN A 255 -15.79 -14.34 9.06
CA ASN A 255 -16.27 -14.88 7.78
C ASN A 255 -17.04 -13.86 6.90
N LYS A 256 -17.42 -12.70 7.45
CA LYS A 256 -18.10 -11.61 6.75
C LYS A 256 -17.41 -10.28 7.06
N PHE A 257 -17.13 -9.52 6.02
CA PHE A 257 -16.53 -8.19 6.04
C PHE A 257 -17.55 -7.19 5.51
N MET A 258 -17.77 -6.05 6.18
CA MET A 258 -18.70 -5.03 5.71
C MET A 258 -17.95 -3.76 5.33
N ILE A 259 -18.17 -3.30 4.10
CA ILE A 259 -17.77 -2.01 3.60
C ILE A 259 -19.01 -1.11 3.59
N LYS A 260 -19.04 -0.10 4.44
CA LYS A 260 -20.07 0.94 4.41
C LYS A 260 -19.55 2.10 3.60
N ILE A 261 -20.31 2.52 2.58
CA ILE A 261 -19.98 3.68 1.77
C ILE A 261 -21.07 4.72 1.99
N LYS A 262 -20.68 5.87 2.52
CA LYS A 262 -21.54 7.03 2.71
C LYS A 262 -21.16 8.10 1.69
N LEU A 263 -22.10 8.54 0.88
CA LEU A 263 -21.90 9.70 0.01
C LEU A 263 -22.41 10.95 0.70
N PHE A 264 -21.59 11.99 0.70
CA PHE A 264 -21.98 13.34 1.11
C PHE A 264 -22.38 14.19 -0.09
N ASN A 265 -21.78 13.95 -1.26
CA ASN A 265 -22.08 14.65 -2.49
C ASN A 265 -21.76 13.79 -3.73
N GLY A 266 -22.51 14.01 -4.81
CA GLY A 266 -22.29 13.38 -6.12
C GLY A 266 -22.63 11.89 -6.20
N LYS A 267 -21.99 11.20 -7.15
CA LYS A 267 -22.18 9.77 -7.44
C LYS A 267 -20.83 9.10 -7.70
N VAL A 268 -20.68 7.88 -7.20
CA VAL A 268 -19.46 7.09 -7.46
C VAL A 268 -19.78 5.71 -8.01
N LYS A 269 -18.88 5.16 -8.83
CA LYS A 269 -18.88 3.75 -9.21
C LYS A 269 -17.86 3.01 -8.37
N ILE A 270 -18.28 1.88 -7.82
CA ILE A 270 -17.42 1.05 -6.96
C ILE A 270 -16.92 -0.16 -7.73
N PHE A 271 -15.63 -0.39 -7.64
CA PHE A 271 -14.92 -1.53 -8.19
C PHE A 271 -14.25 -2.25 -7.04
N PHE A 272 -14.18 -3.57 -7.08
CA PHE A 272 -13.40 -4.32 -6.11
C PHE A 272 -12.64 -5.42 -6.82
N SER A 273 -11.51 -5.79 -6.25
CA SER A 273 -10.74 -6.97 -6.63
C SER A 273 -10.03 -7.51 -5.40
N PHE A 274 -9.69 -8.79 -5.43
CA PHE A 274 -8.90 -9.44 -4.40
C PHE A 274 -8.25 -10.66 -5.04
N LYS A 275 -7.20 -11.18 -4.41
CA LYS A 275 -6.50 -12.35 -4.92
C LYS A 275 -6.83 -13.58 -4.08
N SER A 276 -7.31 -14.64 -4.73
CA SER A 276 -7.59 -15.94 -4.10
C SER A 276 -6.90 -17.06 -4.87
N ARG A 277 -6.35 -18.05 -4.14
CA ARG A 277 -5.82 -19.28 -4.75
C ARG A 277 -6.90 -20.12 -5.45
N ASN A 278 -8.16 -20.02 -5.01
CA ASN A 278 -9.30 -20.68 -5.62
C ASN A 278 -10.41 -19.65 -5.84
N PRO A 279 -10.46 -19.01 -7.02
CA PRO A 279 -11.44 -17.97 -7.30
C PRO A 279 -12.84 -18.59 -7.40
N LYS A 280 -13.78 -18.11 -6.57
CA LYS A 280 -15.21 -18.37 -6.71
C LYS A 280 -15.86 -17.30 -7.57
N ASP A 281 -17.09 -17.55 -8.03
CA ASP A 281 -17.86 -16.50 -8.69
C ASP A 281 -18.07 -15.33 -7.70
N PRO A 282 -17.81 -14.07 -8.09
CA PRO A 282 -18.20 -12.89 -7.32
C PRO A 282 -19.59 -12.95 -6.70
N ALA A 283 -20.57 -13.53 -7.39
CA ALA A 283 -21.92 -13.70 -6.89
C ALA A 283 -22.01 -14.57 -5.61
N ASP A 284 -21.02 -15.45 -5.38
CA ASP A 284 -21.03 -16.38 -4.24
C ASP A 284 -20.56 -15.73 -2.93
N PHE A 285 -19.97 -14.53 -3.00
CA PHE A 285 -19.38 -13.90 -1.82
C PHE A 285 -19.58 -12.38 -1.74
N LEU A 286 -20.23 -11.74 -2.72
CA LEU A 286 -20.61 -10.32 -2.65
C LEU A 286 -22.10 -10.16 -2.47
N THR A 287 -22.49 -9.56 -1.34
CA THR A 287 -23.87 -9.12 -1.11
C THR A 287 -23.92 -7.59 -1.05
N TYR A 288 -24.55 -6.99 -2.06
CA TYR A 288 -24.82 -5.55 -2.08
C TYR A 288 -26.19 -5.24 -1.48
N LYS A 289 -26.24 -4.34 -0.50
CA LYS A 289 -27.47 -3.87 0.16
C LYS A 289 -27.63 -2.35 -0.02
N PRO A 290 -28.19 -1.89 -1.16
CA PRO A 290 -28.44 -0.47 -1.37
C PRO A 290 -29.60 0.02 -0.49
N LYS A 291 -29.53 1.27 0.01
CA LYS A 291 -30.69 1.95 0.62
C LYS A 291 -31.74 2.38 -0.42
N ARG A 292 -31.31 2.88 -1.59
CA ARG A 292 -32.17 3.23 -2.74
C ARG A 292 -31.35 3.21 -4.04
N SER A 293 -31.23 2.08 -4.73
CA SER A 293 -30.70 2.05 -6.10
C SER A 293 -30.99 0.71 -6.78
N THR A 294 -31.26 0.76 -8.08
CA THR A 294 -31.44 -0.42 -8.95
C THR A 294 -30.12 -1.14 -9.11
N ALA A 295 -29.90 -2.20 -8.33
CA ALA A 295 -28.71 -3.04 -8.41
C ALA A 295 -28.55 -3.62 -9.83
N THR A 296 -27.44 -3.27 -10.49
CA THR A 296 -26.99 -3.97 -11.70
C THR A 296 -25.69 -4.69 -11.39
N LYS A 297 -25.40 -5.78 -12.10
CA LYS A 297 -24.29 -6.71 -11.83
C LYS A 297 -22.89 -6.13 -12.08
N ASN A 298 -22.79 -4.93 -12.64
CA ASN A 298 -21.54 -4.21 -12.91
C ASN A 298 -21.16 -3.33 -11.70
N ALA A 299 -20.00 -2.67 -11.74
CA ALA A 299 -19.56 -1.70 -10.74
C ALA A 299 -20.74 -0.82 -10.25
N PRO A 300 -21.24 -1.00 -9.00
CA PRO A 300 -22.48 -0.37 -8.59
C PRO A 300 -22.30 1.14 -8.54
N VAL A 301 -23.29 1.87 -9.06
CA VAL A 301 -23.39 3.31 -8.90
C VAL A 301 -24.03 3.57 -7.54
N VAL A 302 -23.29 4.28 -6.68
CA VAL A 302 -23.71 4.68 -5.35
C VAL A 302 -24.06 6.17 -5.42
N ASP A 303 -25.21 6.54 -4.86
CA ASP A 303 -25.78 7.89 -4.81
C ASP A 303 -26.24 8.33 -3.40
N ASP A 304 -26.12 7.46 -2.38
CA ASP A 304 -26.37 7.72 -0.94
C ASP A 304 -25.65 6.64 -0.07
N GLU A 305 -25.87 6.60 1.24
CA GLU A 305 -25.39 5.55 2.15
C GLU A 305 -25.76 4.14 1.65
N SER A 306 -24.75 3.32 1.37
CA SER A 306 -24.89 1.93 0.91
C SER A 306 -24.00 0.99 1.73
N GLU A 307 -24.51 -0.22 1.96
CA GLU A 307 -23.74 -1.29 2.61
C GLU A 307 -23.34 -2.34 1.56
N LEU A 308 -22.04 -2.61 1.48
CA LEU A 308 -21.49 -3.72 0.72
C LEU A 308 -20.95 -4.76 1.70
N VAL A 309 -21.56 -5.94 1.73
CA VAL A 309 -21.09 -7.05 2.56
C VAL A 309 -20.32 -8.02 1.67
N LEU A 310 -19.05 -8.20 2.00
CA LEU A 310 -18.13 -9.16 1.40
C LEU A 310 -18.03 -10.37 2.33
N ASP A 311 -18.60 -11.49 1.92
CA ASP A 311 -18.25 -12.76 2.54
C ASP A 311 -16.81 -13.10 2.12
N LYS A 312 -15.98 -13.54 3.07
CA LYS A 312 -14.56 -13.84 2.79
C LYS A 312 -14.52 -14.95 1.71
N PRO A 313 -13.99 -14.71 0.50
CA PRO A 313 -14.11 -15.64 -0.62
C PRO A 313 -13.44 -16.99 -0.30
N ASN A 314 -12.31 -16.92 0.41
CA ASN A 314 -11.53 -18.05 0.92
C ASN A 314 -10.61 -17.61 2.09
N ALA A 315 -10.17 -18.54 2.95
CA ALA A 315 -9.28 -18.29 4.08
C ALA A 315 -7.97 -17.55 3.70
N ASP A 316 -7.47 -17.82 2.49
CA ASP A 316 -6.21 -17.32 1.95
C ASP A 316 -6.25 -15.88 1.40
N VAL A 317 -7.42 -15.23 1.37
CA VAL A 317 -7.50 -13.85 0.88
C VAL A 317 -6.97 -12.92 1.97
N GLU A 318 -5.88 -12.21 1.66
CA GLU A 318 -5.15 -11.33 2.59
C GLU A 318 -5.55 -9.86 2.44
N PHE A 319 -5.78 -9.43 1.18
CA PHE A 319 -6.13 -8.05 0.83
C PHE A 319 -7.34 -7.97 -0.10
N VAL A 320 -8.16 -6.95 0.11
CA VAL A 320 -9.19 -6.48 -0.83
C VAL A 320 -8.78 -5.11 -1.35
N TYR A 321 -8.82 -4.95 -2.67
CA TYR A 321 -8.61 -3.69 -3.36
C TYR A 321 -9.98 -3.11 -3.72
N LEU A 322 -10.22 -1.86 -3.35
CA LEU A 322 -11.45 -1.12 -3.63
C LEU A 322 -11.11 0.08 -4.50
N GLY A 323 -11.71 0.18 -5.68
CA GLY A 323 -11.67 1.35 -6.55
C GLY A 323 -12.96 2.15 -6.44
N VAL A 324 -12.86 3.44 -6.17
CA VAL A 324 -13.98 4.39 -6.16
C VAL A 324 -13.79 5.36 -7.31
N LYS A 325 -14.67 5.31 -8.32
CA LYS A 325 -14.62 6.18 -9.49
C LYS A 325 -15.65 7.29 -9.38
N GLY A 326 -15.24 8.55 -9.54
CA GLY A 326 -16.18 9.66 -9.60
C GLY A 326 -17.04 9.64 -10.87
N VAL A 327 -18.35 9.86 -10.72
CA VAL A 327 -19.29 10.03 -11.85
C VAL A 327 -19.53 11.51 -12.13
N GLU A 328 -19.49 12.35 -11.10
CA GLU A 328 -19.67 13.81 -11.18
C GLU A 328 -18.37 14.53 -10.77
N ASP A 329 -18.28 15.86 -10.84
CA ASP A 329 -17.01 16.57 -10.59
C ASP A 329 -16.68 16.75 -9.09
N ASP A 330 -17.69 16.75 -8.22
CA ASP A 330 -17.55 17.05 -6.78
C ASP A 330 -18.01 15.88 -5.89
N ASN A 331 -17.62 14.64 -6.22
CA ASN A 331 -18.04 13.50 -5.41
C ASN A 331 -17.29 13.48 -4.09
N GLN A 332 -18.02 13.52 -2.98
CA GLN A 332 -17.49 13.40 -1.62
C GLN A 332 -18.07 12.16 -0.96
N PHE A 333 -17.23 11.29 -0.44
CA PHE A 333 -17.63 10.04 0.16
C PHE A 333 -16.81 9.70 1.39
N GLU A 334 -17.33 8.75 2.15
CA GLU A 334 -16.75 8.12 3.30
C GLU A 334 -16.86 6.60 3.11
N VAL A 335 -15.77 5.88 3.31
CA VAL A 335 -15.73 4.43 3.30
C VAL A 335 -15.32 3.97 4.69
N ASN A 336 -16.18 3.22 5.34
CA ASN A 336 -15.93 2.59 6.63
C ASN A 336 -15.81 1.07 6.44
N PHE A 337 -14.87 0.48 7.16
CA PHE A 337 -14.53 -0.94 7.09
C PHE A 337 -14.80 -1.63 8.43
N ASP A 338 -15.88 -2.40 8.55
CA ASP A 338 -16.28 -3.05 9.79
C ASP A 338 -16.14 -4.59 9.69
N ASP A 339 -15.59 -5.22 10.73
CA ASP A 339 -15.66 -6.66 10.93
C ASP A 339 -17.03 -7.09 11.48
N CYS A 340 -17.71 -8.01 10.80
CA CYS A 340 -19.01 -8.52 11.24
C CYS A 340 -18.91 -9.53 12.40
N ALA A 341 -17.73 -9.79 12.96
CA ALA A 341 -17.59 -10.65 14.13
C ALA A 341 -18.12 -10.01 15.43
N ASN A 342 -18.14 -8.67 15.55
CA ASN A 342 -18.47 -7.99 16.82
C ASN A 342 -19.57 -6.91 16.75
N VAL A 343 -20.21 -6.67 15.60
CA VAL A 343 -21.27 -5.65 15.49
C VAL A 343 -22.55 -6.25 14.88
N PHE A 344 -23.51 -6.52 15.75
CA PHE A 344 -24.95 -6.76 15.52
C PHE A 344 -25.46 -6.71 14.07
N CYS A 345 -25.40 -7.85 13.37
CA CYS A 345 -26.34 -8.13 12.29
C CYS A 345 -27.65 -8.71 12.86
N LYS A 346 -28.40 -7.91 13.65
CA LYS A 346 -29.82 -8.24 13.90
C LYS A 346 -30.66 -7.56 12.82
N SER A 347 -31.35 -8.39 12.04
CA SER A 347 -32.41 -8.00 11.13
C SER A 347 -33.44 -7.11 11.83
N SER A 348 -33.48 -5.81 11.51
CA SER A 348 -34.56 -4.92 11.93
C SER A 348 -35.72 -5.02 10.95
N ALA A 349 -36.50 -6.10 11.09
CA ALA A 349 -37.90 -6.08 10.70
C ALA A 349 -38.73 -5.79 11.96
N SER A 350 -38.99 -4.51 12.26
CA SER A 350 -40.25 -4.00 12.86
C SER A 350 -40.13 -2.52 13.29
N THR A 351 -40.78 -1.67 12.50
CA THR A 351 -41.61 -0.49 12.86
C THR A 351 -41.18 0.44 14.00
N MET A 352 -40.86 1.68 13.61
CA MET A 352 -41.02 2.91 14.39
C MET A 352 -42.42 3.01 15.05
N THR A 353 -42.44 3.42 16.32
CA THR A 353 -43.42 4.39 16.83
C THR A 353 -42.71 5.43 17.69
N ILE A 354 -42.94 6.70 17.33
CA ILE A 354 -42.45 7.92 17.97
C ILE A 354 -43.35 8.27 19.17
N SER A 355 -42.77 8.72 20.29
CA SER A 355 -43.17 9.93 21.06
C SER A 355 -42.25 10.09 22.28
N MET A 356 -41.33 11.06 22.32
CA MET A 356 -41.50 12.46 22.77
C MET A 356 -41.69 12.61 24.30
N VAL A 357 -40.96 13.56 24.91
CA VAL A 357 -41.10 14.12 26.29
C VAL A 357 -40.37 13.28 27.37
N LEU A 358 -39.35 13.72 28.14
CA LEU A 358 -39.09 14.98 28.86
C LEU A 358 -37.59 15.33 28.94
N ILE A 359 -37.32 16.63 28.77
CA ILE A 359 -36.21 17.34 29.41
C ILE A 359 -36.56 17.55 30.90
N SER A 360 -35.55 17.43 31.77
CA SER A 360 -35.50 17.86 33.18
C SER A 360 -36.31 17.06 34.20
N ILE A 361 -35.64 16.59 35.26
CA ILE A 361 -35.81 17.04 36.67
C ILE A 361 -35.09 16.09 37.65
N CYS A 362 -34.22 16.70 38.50
CA CYS A 362 -33.75 16.29 39.83
C CYS A 362 -32.93 15.00 39.99
N ILE A 363 -31.66 15.05 40.41
CA ILE A 363 -31.12 15.43 41.74
C ILE A 363 -31.84 14.73 42.91
N ALA A 364 -31.03 14.09 43.75
CA ALA A 364 -31.30 13.53 45.08
C ALA A 364 -31.92 12.12 45.12
N LEU A 365 -31.09 11.14 45.48
CA LEU A 365 -31.13 10.49 46.81
C LEU A 365 -30.08 9.36 46.85
N PHE A 366 -28.84 9.73 47.17
CA PHE A 366 -27.90 8.84 47.83
C PHE A 366 -28.10 9.06 49.33
N SER A 367 -28.96 8.25 49.95
CA SER A 367 -29.01 8.05 51.40
C SER A 367 -30.03 6.95 51.72
N LEU A 368 -29.54 5.70 51.78
CA LEU A 368 -29.76 4.73 52.85
C LEU A 368 -28.89 3.50 52.61
#